data_AF-A0A0R1PR97-F1
#
_entry.id   AF-A0A0R1PR97-F1
#
_cell.length_a   1.000
_cell.length_b   1.000
_cell.length_c   1.000
_cell.angle_alpha   90.00
_cell.angle_beta   90.00
_cell.angle_gamma   90.00
#
_symmetry.space_group_name_H-M   'P 1'
#
loop_
_entity.id
_entity.type
_entity.pdbx_description
1 polymer ?
#
loop_
_entity_poly.entity_id
_entity_poly.type
_entity_poly.pdbx_seq_one_letter_code
_entity_poly.pdbx_strand_id
1 'polypeptide(L)'
;MIGVAVNGSFGIISLLAAIGIGYELSKELGVDPISGAGLSTMAFVIVSFNDKFKLDTNNFSSSGLFTAIITAMISVTIFNFFIKKNIIIKLPDGVPTAVSNSFVSLLPGFVILVLF
;
A
#
# COMPACT_ATOMS: atom_id res chain seq x y z
N MET A 1 -27.46 15.74 4.07
CA MET A 1 -26.84 15.31 2.78
C MET A 1 -25.46 15.91 2.56
N ILE A 2 -25.23 17.22 2.76
CA ILE A 2 -23.90 17.85 2.55
C ILE A 2 -22.78 17.21 3.39
N GLY A 3 -23.04 16.88 4.66
CA GLY A 3 -22.04 16.23 5.52
C GLY A 3 -21.56 14.86 5.03
N VAL A 4 -22.39 14.13 4.25
CA VAL A 4 -21.98 12.85 3.65
C VAL A 4 -20.97 13.08 2.54
N ALA A 5 -21.17 14.12 1.72
CA ALA A 5 -20.23 14.47 0.66
C ALA A 5 -18.87 14.95 1.22
N VAL A 6 -18.88 15.72 2.31
CA VAL A 6 -17.65 16.18 2.97
C VAL A 6 -16.89 15.02 3.61
N ASN A 7 -17.57 14.19 4.42
CA ASN A 7 -16.91 13.05 5.07
C ASN A 7 -16.48 11.98 4.06
N GLY A 8 -17.26 11.75 3.00
CA GLY A 8 -16.91 10.80 1.94
C GLY A 8 -15.75 11.23 1.04
N SER A 9 -15.35 12.51 1.07
CA SER A 9 -14.20 13.02 0.32
C SER A 9 -13.00 13.32 1.23
N PHE A 10 -13.15 14.28 2.15
CA PHE A 10 -12.08 14.71 3.05
C PHE A 10 -11.78 13.69 4.15
N GLY A 11 -12.74 12.87 4.54
CA GLY A 11 -12.57 11.85 5.58
C GLY A 11 -11.75 10.62 5.13
N ILE A 12 -11.43 10.50 3.83
CA ILE A 12 -10.65 9.39 3.26
C ILE A 12 -9.41 9.87 2.47
N ILE A 13 -9.04 11.14 2.59
CA ILE A 13 -8.01 11.74 1.74
C ILE A 13 -6.62 11.12 1.95
N SER A 14 -6.28 10.69 3.18
CA SER A 14 -4.99 10.04 3.43
C SER A 14 -4.96 8.62 2.85
N LEU A 15 -6.10 7.92 2.85
CA LEU A 15 -6.23 6.63 2.17
C LEU A 15 -6.03 6.78 0.66
N LEU A 16 -6.66 7.78 0.05
CA LEU A 16 -6.46 8.09 -1.37
C LEU A 16 -5.01 8.46 -1.68
N ALA A 17 -4.35 9.19 -0.77
CA ALA A 17 -2.94 9.51 -0.89
C ALA A 17 -2.05 8.26 -0.81
N ALA A 18 -2.29 7.33 0.12
CA ALA A 18 -1.53 6.09 0.23
C ALA A 18 -1.62 5.25 -1.07
N ILE A 19 -2.82 5.14 -1.64
CA ILE A 19 -3.06 4.46 -2.93
C ILE A 19 -2.33 5.18 -4.06
N GLY A 20 -2.56 6.49 -4.22
CA GLY A 20 -2.03 7.28 -5.33
C GLY A 20 -0.50 7.36 -5.32
N ILE A 21 0.10 7.61 -4.16
CA ILE A 21 1.55 7.64 -4.00
C ILE A 21 2.14 6.26 -4.25
N GLY A 22 1.52 5.21 -3.71
CA GLY A 22 1.97 3.84 -3.91
C GLY A 22 1.99 3.43 -5.39
N TYR A 23 0.92 3.81 -6.12
CA TYR A 23 0.77 3.55 -7.54
C TYR A 23 1.81 4.31 -8.38
N GLU A 24 1.90 5.63 -8.21
CA GLU A 24 2.79 6.46 -9.04
C GLU A 24 4.27 6.17 -8.76
N LEU A 25 4.65 5.97 -7.49
CA LEU A 25 6.03 5.62 -7.14
C LEU A 25 6.42 4.25 -7.71
N SER A 26 5.50 3.29 -7.72
CA SER A 26 5.77 1.96 -8.30
C SER A 26 5.93 2.03 -9.81
N LYS A 27 5.11 2.85 -10.47
CA LYS A 27 5.21 3.12 -11.91
C LYS A 27 6.54 3.81 -12.26
N GLU A 28 6.97 4.79 -11.48
CA GLU A 28 8.26 5.47 -11.65
C GLU A 28 9.44 4.49 -11.50
N LEU A 29 9.34 3.56 -10.56
CA LEU A 29 10.37 2.55 -10.30
C LEU A 29 10.34 1.36 -11.27
N GLY A 30 9.34 1.28 -12.14
CA GLY A 30 9.19 0.20 -13.13
C GLY A 30 8.75 -1.14 -12.54
N VAL A 31 8.07 -1.13 -11.39
CA VAL A 31 7.48 -2.32 -10.75
C VAL A 31 5.96 -2.31 -10.88
N ASP A 32 5.28 -3.43 -10.58
CA ASP A 32 3.83 -3.55 -10.73
C ASP A 32 3.07 -2.47 -9.92
N PRO A 33 2.36 -1.53 -10.58
CA PRO A 33 1.74 -0.40 -9.89
C PRO A 33 0.55 -0.79 -9.00
N ILE A 34 -0.18 -1.84 -9.37
CA ILE A 34 -1.35 -2.30 -8.62
C ILE A 34 -0.89 -2.93 -7.31
N SER A 35 0.11 -3.79 -7.37
CA SER A 35 0.75 -4.36 -6.19
C SER A 35 1.33 -3.27 -5.29
N GLY A 36 2.03 -2.29 -5.86
CA GLY A 36 2.56 -1.16 -5.11
C GLY A 36 1.51 -0.35 -4.35
N ALA A 37 0.41 -0.03 -5.02
CA ALA A 37 -0.74 0.66 -4.43
C ALA A 37 -1.42 -0.19 -3.34
N GLY A 38 -1.56 -1.49 -3.56
CA GLY A 38 -2.12 -2.41 -2.56
C GLY A 38 -1.23 -2.50 -1.31
N LEU A 39 0.07 -2.65 -1.50
CA LEU A 39 1.05 -2.76 -0.42
C LEU A 39 1.14 -1.47 0.42
N SER A 40 1.18 -0.29 -0.22
CA SER A 40 1.16 0.99 0.48
C SER A 40 -0.12 1.21 1.29
N THR A 41 -1.25 0.81 0.72
CA THR A 41 -2.56 0.90 1.39
C THR A 41 -2.60 0.00 2.62
N MET A 42 -2.14 -1.25 2.49
CA MET A 42 -2.09 -2.16 3.64
C MET A 42 -1.18 -1.63 4.75
N ALA A 43 0.02 -1.13 4.41
CA ALA A 43 0.93 -0.54 5.38
C ALA A 43 0.28 0.64 6.13
N PHE A 44 -0.37 1.55 5.41
CA PHE A 44 -1.07 2.67 6.02
C PHE A 44 -2.21 2.23 6.95
N VAL A 45 -3.00 1.24 6.52
CA VAL A 45 -4.13 0.72 7.30
C VAL A 45 -3.64 0.06 8.60
N ILE A 46 -2.52 -0.65 8.57
CA ILE A 46 -1.93 -1.30 9.76
C ILE A 46 -1.49 -0.25 10.79
N VAL A 47 -0.79 0.78 10.35
CA VAL A 47 -0.36 1.89 11.23
C VAL A 47 -1.57 2.68 11.78
N SER A 48 -2.74 2.58 11.13
CA SER A 48 -3.96 3.27 11.56
C SER A 48 -4.71 2.57 12.70
N PHE A 49 -4.25 1.41 13.17
CA PHE A 49 -4.82 0.74 14.35
C PHE A 49 -4.33 1.38 15.65
N ASN A 50 -5.22 1.44 16.65
CA ASN A 50 -4.88 1.89 18.00
C ASN A 50 -4.54 0.72 18.94
N ASP A 51 -4.17 1.05 20.19
CA ASP A 51 -3.79 0.10 21.25
C ASP A 51 -4.85 -0.97 21.58
N LYS A 52 -6.09 -0.80 21.11
CA LYS A 52 -7.21 -1.75 21.32
C LYS A 52 -7.52 -2.58 20.07
N PHE A 53 -6.61 -2.62 19.10
CA PHE A 53 -6.82 -3.26 17.79
C PHE A 53 -8.08 -2.75 17.07
N LYS A 54 -8.45 -1.48 17.32
CA LYS A 54 -9.53 -0.81 16.60
C LYS A 54 -8.92 0.12 15.56
N LEU A 55 -9.48 0.06 14.36
CA LEU A 55 -9.13 0.96 13.28
C LEU A 55 -9.61 2.38 13.64
N ASP A 56 -8.67 3.32 13.77
CA ASP A 56 -8.98 4.71 14.03
C ASP A 56 -9.27 5.42 12.70
N THR A 57 -10.56 5.65 12.43
CA THR A 57 -11.01 6.31 11.21
C THR A 57 -10.57 7.78 11.13
N ASN A 58 -10.12 8.39 12.23
CA ASN A 58 -9.60 9.76 12.17
C ASN A 58 -8.34 9.83 11.31
N ASN A 59 -7.50 8.79 11.32
CA ASN A 59 -6.28 8.71 10.51
C ASN A 59 -6.57 8.74 9.01
N PHE A 60 -7.77 8.35 8.57
CA PHE A 60 -8.18 8.33 7.17
C PHE A 60 -8.44 9.75 6.61
N SER A 61 -8.59 10.74 7.51
CA SER A 61 -8.70 12.16 7.16
C SER A 61 -7.33 12.82 6.93
N SER A 62 -7.30 14.15 6.85
CA SER A 62 -6.08 14.94 6.72
C SER A 62 -5.05 14.68 7.83
N SER A 63 -5.46 14.23 9.01
CA SER A 63 -4.56 13.96 10.13
C SER A 63 -3.55 12.83 9.85
N GLY A 64 -3.92 11.81 9.08
CA GLY A 64 -3.02 10.72 8.71
C GLY A 64 -2.32 10.90 7.37
N LEU A 65 -2.44 12.07 6.72
CA LEU A 65 -1.86 12.29 5.38
C LEU A 65 -0.32 12.14 5.39
N PHE A 66 0.35 12.66 6.41
CA PHE A 66 1.80 12.54 6.53
C PHE A 66 2.23 11.08 6.74
N THR A 67 1.49 10.35 7.59
CA THR A 67 1.68 8.91 7.79
C THR A 67 1.47 8.13 6.50
N ALA A 68 0.43 8.45 5.72
CA ALA A 68 0.17 7.83 4.42
C ALA A 68 1.33 8.04 3.42
N ILE A 69 1.91 9.23 3.37
CA ILE A 69 3.08 9.52 2.51
C ILE A 69 4.27 8.64 2.91
N ILE A 70 4.63 8.63 4.20
CA ILE A 70 5.80 7.89 4.69
C ILE A 70 5.61 6.38 4.48
N THR A 71 4.48 5.84 4.92
CA THR A 71 4.17 4.41 4.82
C THR A 71 4.15 3.96 3.36
N ALA A 72 3.59 4.77 2.45
CA ALA A 72 3.60 4.46 1.02
C ALA A 72 5.01 4.45 0.42
N MET A 73 5.82 5.47 0.72
CA MET A 73 7.19 5.56 0.21
C MET A 73 8.06 4.39 0.69
N ILE A 74 8.00 4.06 1.98
CA ILE A 74 8.75 2.95 2.57
C ILE A 74 8.29 1.62 1.96
N SER A 75 6.97 1.39 1.90
CA SER A 75 6.40 0.13 1.38
C SER A 75 6.80 -0.13 -0.07
N VAL A 76 6.68 0.87 -0.93
CA VAL A 76 7.07 0.73 -2.34
C VAL A 76 8.59 0.59 -2.49
N THR A 77 9.38 1.25 -1.66
CA THR A 77 10.84 1.09 -1.67
C THR A 77 11.24 -0.33 -1.31
N ILE A 78 10.60 -0.91 -0.28
CA ILE A 78 10.78 -2.33 0.09
C ILE A 78 10.35 -3.22 -1.08
N PHE A 79 9.18 -2.98 -1.66
CA PHE A 79 8.71 -3.74 -2.81
C PHE A 79 9.73 -3.74 -3.96
N ASN A 80 10.17 -2.55 -4.38
CA ASN A 80 11.18 -2.38 -5.42
C ASN A 80 12.52 -3.08 -5.09
N PHE A 81 12.96 -3.04 -3.83
CA PHE A 81 14.17 -3.74 -3.41
C PHE A 81 14.07 -5.26 -3.63
N PHE A 82 12.95 -5.88 -3.24
CA PHE A 82 12.73 -7.31 -3.42
C PHE A 82 12.68 -7.70 -4.90
N ILE A 83 11.99 -6.91 -5.72
CA ILE A 83 11.92 -7.12 -7.18
C ILE A 83 13.33 -7.03 -7.79
N LYS A 84 14.07 -5.96 -7.53
CA LYS A 84 15.41 -5.74 -8.11
C LYS A 84 16.42 -6.80 -7.67
N LYS A 85 16.27 -7.33 -6.46
CA LYS A 85 17.13 -8.40 -5.93
C LYS A 85 16.67 -9.81 -6.34
N ASN A 86 15.62 -9.95 -7.15
CA ASN A 86 15.04 -11.25 -7.53
C ASN A 86 14.63 -12.12 -6.33
N ILE A 87 14.29 -11.50 -5.20
CA ILE A 87 13.82 -12.20 -3.99
C ILE A 87 12.30 -12.37 -4.11
N ILE A 88 11.87 -13.09 -5.13
CA ILE A 88 10.47 -13.22 -5.52
C ILE A 88 10.12 -14.69 -5.75
N ILE A 89 8.86 -15.04 -5.55
CA ILE A 89 8.36 -16.38 -5.86
C ILE A 89 8.04 -16.40 -7.35
N LYS A 90 8.82 -17.16 -8.13
CA LYS A 90 8.62 -17.32 -9.58
C LYS A 90 7.66 -18.48 -9.83
N LEU A 91 6.63 -18.22 -10.65
CA LEU A 91 5.73 -19.25 -11.14
C LEU A 91 6.17 -19.75 -12.52
N PRO A 92 5.82 -20.99 -12.91
CA PRO A 92 6.12 -21.53 -14.24
C PRO A 92 5.38 -20.77 -15.36
N ASP A 93 5.85 -20.92 -16.60
CA ASP A 93 5.36 -20.21 -17.80
C ASP A 93 3.88 -20.49 -18.14
N GLY A 94 3.25 -21.50 -17.52
CA GLY A 94 1.84 -21.84 -17.73
C GLY A 94 0.84 -21.01 -16.92
N VAL A 95 1.30 -20.10 -16.06
CA VAL A 95 0.42 -19.35 -15.15
C VAL A 95 0.13 -17.93 -15.69
N PRO A 96 -1.13 -17.46 -15.70
CA PRO A 96 -1.47 -16.09 -16.11
C PRO A 96 -0.70 -15.02 -15.34
N THR A 97 -0.32 -13.94 -16.04
CA THR A 97 0.47 -12.82 -15.48
C THR A 97 -0.13 -12.23 -14.20
N ALA A 98 -1.46 -12.15 -14.11
CA ALA A 98 -2.15 -11.63 -12.92
C ALA A 98 -1.87 -12.46 -11.66
N VAL A 99 -1.81 -13.79 -11.80
CA VAL A 99 -1.49 -14.69 -10.68
C VAL A 99 -0.01 -14.59 -10.36
N SER A 100 0.86 -14.57 -11.37
CA SER A 100 2.31 -14.37 -11.17
C SER A 100 2.62 -13.11 -10.37
N ASN A 101 2.03 -11.96 -10.75
CA ASN A 101 2.26 -10.69 -10.07
C ASN A 101 1.84 -10.73 -8.59
N SER A 102 0.75 -11.42 -8.27
CA SER A 102 0.29 -11.58 -6.88
C SER A 102 1.30 -12.35 -6.02
N PHE A 103 1.91 -13.41 -6.56
CA PHE A 103 2.93 -14.20 -5.86
C PHE A 103 4.28 -13.49 -5.76
N VAL A 104 4.63 -12.72 -6.79
CA VAL A 104 5.82 -11.85 -6.79
C VAL A 104 5.74 -10.82 -5.65
N SER A 105 4.55 -10.31 -5.36
CA SER A 105 4.30 -9.34 -4.28
C SER A 105 4.13 -9.98 -2.89
N LEU A 106 4.07 -11.31 -2.78
CA LEU A 106 3.80 -12.01 -1.52
C LEU A 106 4.92 -11.82 -0.48
N LEU A 107 6.17 -12.07 -0.88
CA LEU A 107 7.32 -11.95 0.01
C LEU A 107 7.59 -10.49 0.45
N PRO A 108 7.56 -9.50 -0.47
CA PRO A 108 7.58 -8.09 -0.07
C PRO A 108 6.44 -7.72 0.87
N GLY A 109 5.23 -8.20 0.58
CA GLY A 109 4.05 -7.96 1.41
C GLY A 109 4.23 -8.49 2.82
N PHE A 110 4.72 -9.71 2.98
CA PHE A 110 5.01 -10.28 4.31
C PHE A 110 5.97 -9.39 5.12
N VAL A 111 7.04 -8.88 4.51
CA VAL A 111 8.00 -8.01 5.21
C VAL A 111 7.36 -6.68 5.61
N ILE A 112 6.55 -6.10 4.73
CA ILE A 112 5.81 -4.86 5.03
C ILE A 112 4.86 -5.09 6.21
N LEU A 113 4.15 -6.23 6.26
CA LEU A 113 3.25 -6.58 7.37
C LEU A 113 3.97 -6.78 8.71
N VAL A 114 5.23 -7.23 8.70
CA VAL A 114 6.01 -7.43 9.93
C VAL A 114 6.68 -6.13 10.39
N LEU A 115 6.95 -5.21 9.47
CA LEU A 115 7.63 -3.95 9.77
C LEU A 115 6.69 -2.89 10.34
N PHE A 116 5.44 -2.84 9.87
CA PHE A 116 4.41 -1.89 10.29
C PHE A 116 3.47 -2.52 11.32
#